data_AF-A0A3S0MTX5-F1
#
_entry.id   AF-A0A3S0MTX5-F1
#
_cell.length_a   1.000
_cell.length_b   1.000
_cell.length_c   1.000
_cell.angle_alpha   90.00
_cell.angle_beta   90.00
_cell.angle_gamma   90.00
#
_symmetry.space_group_name_H-M   'P 1'
#
loop_
_entity.id
_entity.type
_entity.pdbx_description
1 polymer ?
#
loop_
_entity_poly.entity_id
_entity_poly.type
_entity_poly.pdbx_seq_one_letter_code
_entity_poly.pdbx_strand_id
1 'polypeptide(L)'
;MNSKRHYEHHITDCDPDSNLAFFIECTMLREALPHIKFSLVPVTVPANASPAIRAFYEKHKLELSARYERARVSIKREFSDWGLPENSLQSPQVESFIDEHIRSVNAARYLVENLAFRKSTATLLEDGSYARPFCNRVIFSLWAVLRGEGKGFTDTANYLNEGSRKPGITRDHVRRAVLAHAKVAEREAASESLMFVGYALPDYLNARAVRHMLDQAKKSPRLKGLKGSALARGIAANYDFQEKFDRALQLGNGS
;
A
#
# COMPACT_ATOMS: atom_id res chain seq x y z
N MET A 1 23.26 -30.90 11.40
CA MET A 1 23.11 -29.74 10.49
C MET A 1 21.88 -29.97 9.61
N ASN A 2 20.69 -29.50 10.00
CA ASN A 2 19.49 -29.53 9.15
C ASN A 2 18.41 -28.49 9.53
N SER A 3 18.68 -27.59 10.49
CA SER A 3 17.66 -26.66 10.99
C SER A 3 17.46 -25.42 10.11
N LYS A 4 18.44 -24.96 9.31
CA LYS A 4 18.24 -23.73 8.52
C LYS A 4 17.17 -23.88 7.43
N ARG A 5 17.11 -25.01 6.70
CA ARG A 5 16.12 -25.23 5.63
C ARG A 5 14.68 -25.42 6.14
N HIS A 6 14.49 -26.05 7.30
CA HIS A 6 13.15 -26.22 7.89
C HIS A 6 12.55 -24.91 8.42
N TYR A 7 13.38 -23.99 8.92
CA TYR A 7 12.94 -22.67 9.39
C TYR A 7 12.55 -21.74 8.22
N GLU A 8 13.06 -22.01 7.02
CA GLU A 8 12.92 -21.13 5.86
C GLU A 8 11.61 -21.32 5.11
N HIS A 9 11.04 -22.52 5.18
CA HIS A 9 9.80 -22.88 4.50
C HIS A 9 8.58 -22.13 5.04
N HIS A 10 8.52 -21.86 6.35
CA HIS A 10 7.32 -21.31 6.99
C HIS A 10 7.03 -19.84 6.65
N ILE A 11 8.03 -19.09 6.16
CA ILE A 11 7.85 -17.67 5.78
C ILE A 11 7.50 -17.50 4.30
N THR A 12 7.94 -18.41 3.43
CA THR A 12 7.70 -18.36 1.97
C THR A 12 6.54 -19.24 1.52
N ASP A 13 6.25 -20.32 2.26
CA ASP A 13 5.08 -21.19 2.13
C ASP A 13 4.31 -21.22 3.46
N CYS A 14 3.63 -20.11 3.75
CA CYS A 14 2.77 -19.99 4.91
C CYS A 14 1.43 -20.70 4.67
N ASP A 15 0.79 -21.14 5.76
CA ASP A 15 -0.56 -21.71 5.69
C ASP A 15 -1.55 -20.71 5.04
N PRO A 16 -2.27 -21.09 3.97
CA PRO A 16 -3.18 -20.18 3.26
C PRO A 16 -4.33 -19.66 4.11
N ASP A 17 -4.66 -20.29 5.25
CA ASP A 17 -5.69 -19.82 6.19
C ASP A 17 -5.13 -18.80 7.21
N SER A 18 -3.81 -18.61 7.28
CA SER A 18 -3.15 -17.77 8.29
C SER A 18 -3.32 -16.27 8.05
N ASN A 19 -3.23 -15.47 9.11
CA ASN A 19 -3.11 -14.02 8.98
C ASN A 19 -1.92 -13.63 8.09
N LEU A 20 -0.76 -14.32 8.19
CA LEU A 20 0.39 -14.04 7.32
C LEU A 20 0.00 -14.12 5.83
N ALA A 21 -0.71 -15.19 5.43
CA ALA A 21 -1.18 -15.36 4.07
C ALA A 21 -2.15 -14.25 3.63
N PHE A 22 -3.03 -13.79 4.54
CA PHE A 22 -3.89 -12.63 4.29
C PHE A 22 -3.08 -11.36 4.00
N PHE A 23 -2.08 -11.04 4.83
CA PHE A 23 -1.27 -9.83 4.67
C PHE A 23 -0.42 -9.87 3.39
N ILE A 24 0.17 -11.02 3.09
CA ILE A 24 0.92 -11.22 1.84
C ILE A 24 0.00 -11.01 0.64
N GLU A 25 -1.15 -11.67 0.60
CA GLU A 25 -2.10 -11.58 -0.51
C GLU A 25 -2.65 -10.15 -0.68
N CYS A 26 -3.02 -9.46 0.40
CA CYS A 26 -3.48 -8.07 0.34
C CYS A 26 -2.38 -7.13 -0.17
N THR A 27 -1.13 -7.35 0.23
CA THR A 27 0.00 -6.55 -0.24
C THR A 27 0.23 -6.80 -1.73
N MET A 28 0.16 -8.05 -2.18
CA MET A 28 0.26 -8.38 -3.61
C MET A 28 -0.85 -7.78 -4.44
N LEU A 29 -2.11 -7.94 -4.01
CA LEU A 29 -3.27 -7.37 -4.70
C LEU A 29 -3.12 -5.86 -4.85
N ARG A 30 -2.55 -5.19 -3.84
CA ARG A 30 -2.25 -3.78 -3.93
C ARG A 30 -1.09 -3.46 -4.88
N GLU A 31 0.03 -4.19 -4.82
CA GLU A 31 1.18 -3.91 -5.70
C GLU A 31 0.92 -4.26 -7.17
N ALA A 32 -0.06 -5.13 -7.42
CA ALA A 32 -0.59 -5.40 -8.76
C ALA A 32 -1.47 -4.26 -9.29
N LEU A 33 -2.05 -3.45 -8.39
CA LEU A 33 -2.75 -2.23 -8.78
C LEU A 33 -1.71 -1.13 -9.04
N PRO A 34 -1.94 -0.28 -10.05
CA PRO A 34 -1.05 0.86 -10.25
C PRO A 34 -1.11 1.73 -8.98
N HIS A 35 0.05 1.97 -8.36
CA HIS A 35 0.20 2.81 -7.17
C HIS A 35 -0.05 4.27 -7.52
N ILE A 36 -1.31 4.61 -7.81
CA ILE A 36 -1.73 5.95 -8.13
C ILE A 36 -2.58 6.40 -6.95
N LYS A 37 -2.01 7.20 -6.05
CA LYS A 37 -2.83 7.91 -5.07
C LYS A 37 -3.85 8.73 -5.85
N PHE A 38 -5.13 8.63 -5.48
CA PHE A 38 -6.21 9.40 -6.11
C PHE A 38 -5.98 10.91 -6.13
N SER A 39 -5.16 11.44 -5.22
CA SER A 39 -4.76 12.85 -5.19
C SER A 39 -3.77 13.24 -6.29
N LEU A 40 -3.20 12.28 -7.02
CA LEU A 40 -2.06 12.43 -7.93
C LEU A 40 -2.36 11.97 -9.37
N VAL A 41 -3.62 11.69 -9.67
CA VAL A 41 -4.01 11.20 -10.99
C VAL A 41 -4.08 12.39 -11.96
N PRO A 42 -3.40 12.37 -13.11
CA PRO A 42 -3.70 13.32 -14.16
C PRO A 42 -5.17 13.20 -14.58
N VAL A 43 -5.79 14.31 -14.96
CA VAL A 43 -7.21 14.35 -15.39
C VAL A 43 -7.43 13.58 -16.70
N THR A 44 -6.34 13.33 -17.43
CA THR A 44 -6.33 12.68 -18.72
C THR A 44 -5.52 11.38 -18.66
N VAL A 45 -6.12 10.32 -19.19
CA VAL A 45 -5.44 9.03 -19.38
C VAL A 45 -4.40 9.20 -20.48
N PRO A 46 -3.10 8.89 -20.25
CA PRO A 46 -2.11 8.89 -21.31
C PRO A 46 -2.56 8.00 -22.47
N ALA A 47 -2.39 8.46 -23.71
CA ALA A 47 -2.81 7.68 -24.89
C ALA A 47 -2.14 6.29 -24.95
N ASN A 48 -0.95 6.15 -24.37
CA ASN A 48 -0.18 4.91 -24.24
C ASN A 48 -0.39 4.18 -22.91
N ALA A 49 -1.36 4.55 -22.09
CA ALA A 49 -1.64 3.88 -20.82
C ALA A 49 -2.01 2.40 -21.05
N SER A 50 -1.46 1.52 -20.21
CA SER A 50 -1.77 0.09 -20.23
C SER A 50 -3.26 -0.16 -19.95
N PRO A 51 -3.82 -1.32 -20.36
CA PRO A 51 -5.23 -1.65 -20.11
C PRO A 51 -5.61 -1.57 -18.62
N ALA A 52 -4.71 -1.97 -17.71
CA ALA A 52 -4.92 -1.87 -16.28
C ALA A 52 -5.03 -0.41 -15.78
N ILE A 53 -4.17 0.49 -16.30
CA ILE A 53 -4.24 1.92 -15.98
C ILE A 53 -5.54 2.51 -16.54
N ARG A 54 -5.93 2.17 -17.78
CA ARG A 54 -7.19 2.65 -18.36
C ARG A 54 -8.40 2.21 -17.54
N ALA A 55 -8.46 0.94 -17.15
CA ALA A 55 -9.55 0.39 -16.34
C ALA A 55 -9.64 1.08 -14.97
N PHE A 56 -8.50 1.37 -14.34
CA PHE A 56 -8.46 2.15 -13.11
C PHE A 56 -9.07 3.55 -13.29
N TYR A 57 -8.66 4.28 -14.33
CA TYR A 57 -9.17 5.63 -14.56
C TYR A 57 -10.66 5.66 -14.87
N GLU A 58 -11.15 4.75 -15.71
CA GLU A 58 -12.59 4.68 -16.03
C GLU A 58 -13.43 4.37 -14.79
N LYS A 59 -12.96 3.42 -13.95
CA LYS A 59 -13.63 3.08 -12.70
C LYS A 59 -13.73 4.26 -11.73
N HIS A 60 -12.71 5.12 -11.72
CA HIS A 60 -12.55 6.18 -10.74
C HIS A 60 -12.82 7.60 -11.27
N LYS A 61 -13.22 7.71 -12.53
CA LYS A 61 -13.37 8.98 -13.27
C LYS A 61 -14.11 10.06 -12.48
N LEU A 62 -15.25 9.73 -11.88
CA LEU A 62 -16.07 10.69 -11.13
C LEU A 62 -15.36 11.26 -9.90
N GLU A 63 -14.68 10.41 -9.13
CA GLU A 63 -13.95 10.84 -7.94
C GLU A 63 -12.72 11.69 -8.31
N LEU A 64 -12.04 11.30 -9.39
CA LEU A 64 -10.90 12.03 -9.93
C LEU A 64 -11.31 13.43 -10.42
N SER A 65 -12.43 13.53 -11.15
CA SER A 65 -13.00 14.82 -11.56
C SER A 65 -13.37 15.69 -10.36
N ALA A 66 -13.99 15.11 -9.32
CA ALA A 66 -14.34 15.88 -8.12
C ALA A 66 -13.10 16.37 -7.33
N ARG A 67 -12.02 15.59 -7.29
CA ARG A 67 -10.74 16.01 -6.69
C ARG A 67 -10.06 17.09 -7.52
N TYR A 68 -10.03 16.93 -8.83
CA TYR A 68 -9.52 17.94 -9.75
C TYR A 68 -10.20 19.29 -9.50
N GLU A 69 -11.52 19.26 -9.38
CA GLU A 69 -12.28 20.49 -9.23
C GLU A 69 -12.06 21.17 -7.89
N ARG A 70 -11.85 20.39 -6.81
CA ARG A 70 -11.41 20.94 -5.53
C ARG A 70 -10.03 21.59 -5.60
N ALA A 71 -9.08 20.97 -6.30
CA ALA A 71 -7.75 21.54 -6.48
C ALA A 71 -7.81 22.85 -7.29
N ARG A 72 -8.60 22.85 -8.38
CA ARG A 72 -8.85 24.04 -9.21
C ARG A 72 -9.46 25.18 -8.39
N VAL A 73 -10.47 24.91 -7.58
CA VAL A 73 -11.08 25.91 -6.67
C VAL A 73 -10.07 26.43 -5.64
N SER A 74 -9.23 25.56 -5.08
CA SER A 74 -8.18 25.95 -4.11
C SER A 74 -7.17 26.91 -4.74
N ILE A 75 -6.65 26.59 -5.92
CA ILE A 75 -5.66 27.43 -6.61
C ILE A 75 -6.27 28.79 -7.00
N LYS A 76 -7.53 28.79 -7.46
CA LYS A 76 -8.24 30.06 -7.74
C LYS A 76 -8.39 30.93 -6.50
N ARG A 77 -8.65 30.33 -5.34
CA ARG A 77 -8.70 31.05 -4.06
C ARG A 77 -7.33 31.64 -3.73
N GLU A 78 -6.25 30.89 -3.89
CA GLU A 78 -4.88 31.40 -3.66
C GLU A 78 -4.55 32.59 -4.58
N PHE A 79 -4.91 32.52 -5.86
CA PHE A 79 -4.74 33.66 -6.77
C PHE A 79 -5.61 34.86 -6.39
N SER A 80 -6.83 34.63 -5.94
CA SER A 80 -7.67 35.69 -5.39
C SER A 80 -7.01 36.35 -4.16
N ASP A 81 -6.45 35.54 -3.25
CA ASP A 81 -5.76 36.02 -2.04
C ASP A 81 -4.48 36.81 -2.39
N TRP A 82 -3.87 36.53 -3.55
CA TRP A 82 -2.75 37.31 -4.11
C TRP A 82 -3.18 38.56 -4.88
N GLY A 83 -4.48 38.86 -4.91
CA GLY A 83 -5.03 40.08 -5.50
C GLY A 83 -5.35 39.97 -6.98
N LEU A 84 -5.46 38.76 -7.55
CA LEU A 84 -5.91 38.60 -8.93
C LEU A 84 -7.41 38.92 -9.03
N PRO A 85 -7.85 39.82 -9.94
CA PRO A 85 -9.25 40.15 -10.09
C PRO A 85 -10.09 38.95 -10.54
N GLU A 86 -11.35 38.88 -10.08
CA GLU A 86 -12.25 37.75 -10.36
C GLU A 86 -12.46 37.50 -11.87
N ASN A 87 -12.49 38.59 -12.63
CA ASN A 87 -12.58 38.60 -14.10
C ASN A 87 -11.40 37.86 -14.75
N SER A 88 -10.21 38.01 -14.16
CA SER A 88 -8.97 37.38 -14.61
C SER A 88 -8.89 35.91 -14.19
N LEU A 89 -9.48 35.56 -13.04
CA LEU A 89 -9.58 34.16 -12.55
C LEU A 89 -10.43 33.27 -13.46
N GLN A 90 -11.31 33.85 -14.27
CA GLN A 90 -12.12 33.14 -15.27
C GLN A 90 -11.53 33.19 -16.68
N SER A 91 -10.37 33.83 -16.86
CA SER A 91 -9.74 33.93 -18.18
C SER A 91 -9.24 32.57 -18.66
N PRO A 92 -9.38 32.24 -19.96
CA PRO A 92 -8.88 30.98 -20.53
C PRO A 92 -7.40 30.73 -20.25
N GLN A 93 -6.59 31.79 -20.14
CA GLN A 93 -5.17 31.72 -19.85
C GLN A 93 -4.90 31.25 -18.41
N VAL A 94 -5.62 31.81 -17.42
CA VAL A 94 -5.51 31.39 -16.02
C VAL A 94 -6.04 29.97 -15.84
N GLU A 95 -7.13 29.61 -16.51
CA GLU A 95 -7.64 28.24 -16.53
C GLU A 95 -6.61 27.25 -17.08
N SER A 96 -6.03 27.56 -18.24
CA SER A 96 -5.03 26.69 -18.84
C SER A 96 -3.78 26.55 -17.97
N PHE A 97 -3.38 27.62 -17.28
CA PHE A 97 -2.28 27.57 -16.31
C PHE A 97 -2.61 26.69 -15.12
N ILE A 98 -3.81 26.81 -14.54
CA ILE A 98 -4.24 25.97 -13.41
C ILE A 98 -4.27 24.50 -13.82
N ASP A 99 -4.82 24.19 -15.00
CA ASP A 99 -4.86 22.84 -15.55
C ASP A 99 -3.45 22.26 -15.73
N GLU A 100 -2.52 23.04 -16.29
CA GLU A 100 -1.12 22.65 -16.45
C GLU A 100 -0.38 22.51 -15.11
N HIS A 101 -0.65 23.40 -14.16
CA HIS A 101 -0.07 23.35 -12.82
C HIS A 101 -0.51 22.08 -12.09
N ILE A 102 -1.82 21.79 -12.04
CA ILE A 102 -2.34 20.56 -11.44
C ILE A 102 -1.75 19.33 -12.13
N ARG A 103 -1.68 19.33 -13.47
CA ARG A 103 -1.06 18.23 -14.24
C ARG A 103 0.41 18.05 -13.92
N SER A 104 1.20 19.12 -13.88
CA SER A 104 2.65 19.06 -13.64
C SER A 104 2.96 18.60 -12.22
N VAL A 105 2.25 19.11 -11.21
CA VAL A 105 2.41 18.69 -9.80
C VAL A 105 2.01 17.23 -9.63
N ASN A 106 0.90 16.80 -10.23
CA ASN A 106 0.46 15.41 -10.17
C ASN A 106 1.41 14.47 -10.94
N ALA A 107 1.90 14.88 -12.11
CA ALA A 107 2.87 14.11 -12.89
C ALA A 107 4.23 14.03 -12.20
N ALA A 108 4.73 15.12 -11.63
CA ALA A 108 5.98 15.15 -10.87
C ALA A 108 5.88 14.30 -9.61
N ARG A 109 4.77 14.37 -8.86
CA ARG A 109 4.53 13.49 -7.71
C ARG A 109 4.34 12.03 -8.11
N TYR A 110 3.63 11.75 -9.20
CA TYR A 110 3.54 10.41 -9.76
C TYR A 110 4.92 9.89 -10.15
N LEU A 111 5.75 10.68 -10.81
CA LEU A 111 7.11 10.30 -11.19
C LEU A 111 8.00 10.10 -9.97
N VAL A 112 7.98 11.00 -8.99
CA VAL A 112 8.77 10.87 -7.75
C VAL A 112 8.32 9.65 -6.95
N GLU A 113 7.03 9.40 -6.79
CA GLU A 113 6.53 8.19 -6.12
C GLU A 113 6.86 6.95 -6.95
N ASN A 114 6.68 6.95 -8.27
CA ASN A 114 6.97 5.79 -9.11
C ASN A 114 8.48 5.52 -9.23
N LEU A 115 9.34 6.54 -9.11
CA LEU A 115 10.81 6.40 -9.03
C LEU A 115 11.26 5.96 -7.63
N ALA A 116 10.62 6.43 -6.56
CA ALA A 116 10.89 6.01 -5.18
C ALA A 116 10.36 4.59 -4.87
N PHE A 117 9.27 4.18 -5.52
CA PHE A 117 8.64 2.86 -5.38
C PHE A 117 9.01 1.90 -6.53
N ARG A 118 10.07 2.20 -7.30
CA ARG A 118 10.48 1.40 -8.46
C ARG A 118 11.19 0.11 -8.05
N LYS A 119 10.39 -0.83 -7.56
CA LYS A 119 10.42 -2.27 -7.84
C LYS A 119 9.25 -2.87 -7.07
N SER A 120 8.25 -3.39 -7.80
CA SER A 120 7.39 -4.42 -7.21
C SER A 120 8.33 -5.51 -6.71
N THR A 121 8.43 -5.66 -5.39
CA THR A 121 9.21 -6.73 -4.76
C THR A 121 8.33 -7.94 -4.50
N ALA A 122 7.00 -7.82 -4.65
CA ALA A 122 6.07 -8.93 -4.68
C ALA A 122 6.39 -9.85 -5.86
N THR A 123 7.14 -10.91 -5.59
CA THR A 123 7.45 -11.95 -6.56
C THR A 123 6.84 -13.26 -6.07
N LEU A 124 5.82 -13.73 -6.78
CA LEU A 124 5.37 -15.11 -6.70
C LEU A 124 6.33 -15.94 -7.55
N LEU A 125 6.92 -16.97 -6.95
CA LEU A 125 7.84 -17.87 -7.61
C LEU A 125 7.06 -18.95 -8.40
N GLU A 126 7.73 -19.62 -9.34
CA GLU A 126 7.12 -20.64 -10.19
C GLU A 126 6.54 -21.82 -9.40
N ASP A 127 7.08 -22.08 -8.21
CA ASP A 127 6.60 -23.12 -7.29
C ASP A 127 5.38 -22.69 -6.44
N GLY A 128 4.86 -21.48 -6.67
CA GLY A 128 3.73 -20.92 -5.92
C GLY A 128 4.11 -20.32 -4.57
N SER A 129 5.39 -20.36 -4.18
CA SER A 129 5.88 -19.71 -2.96
C SER A 129 6.19 -18.23 -3.19
N TYR A 130 6.27 -17.47 -2.10
CA TYR A 130 6.57 -16.04 -2.16
C TYR A 130 8.06 -15.76 -1.98
N ALA A 131 8.59 -14.80 -2.73
CA ALA A 131 9.99 -14.42 -2.60
C ALA A 131 10.31 -13.92 -1.18
N ARG A 132 11.41 -14.43 -0.63
CA ARG A 132 11.81 -14.17 0.76
C ARG A 132 11.94 -12.68 1.12
N PRO A 133 12.55 -11.81 0.30
CA PRO A 133 12.63 -10.38 0.61
C PRO A 133 11.25 -9.74 0.79
N PHE A 134 10.26 -10.17 0.00
CA PHE A 134 8.89 -9.72 0.10
C PHE A 134 8.23 -10.14 1.41
N CYS A 135 8.31 -11.42 1.77
CA CYS A 135 7.77 -11.92 3.04
C CYS A 135 8.41 -11.22 4.25
N ASN A 136 9.73 -11.00 4.20
CA ASN A 136 10.44 -10.30 5.27
C ASN A 136 9.94 -8.86 5.46
N ARG A 137 9.68 -8.14 4.35
CA ARG A 137 9.10 -6.80 4.37
C ARG A 137 7.71 -6.80 5.01
N VAL A 138 6.83 -7.70 4.59
CA VAL A 138 5.47 -7.83 5.17
C VAL A 138 5.53 -8.11 6.68
N ILE A 139 6.38 -9.06 7.10
CA ILE A 139 6.56 -9.41 8.51
C ILE A 139 7.13 -8.24 9.32
N PHE A 140 8.14 -7.54 8.78
CA PHE A 140 8.73 -6.36 9.42
C PHE A 140 7.69 -5.27 9.65
N SER A 141 6.89 -4.96 8.63
CA SER A 141 5.91 -3.86 8.70
C SER A 141 4.79 -4.15 9.68
N LEU A 142 4.31 -5.39 9.72
CA LEU A 142 3.31 -5.79 10.70
C LEU A 142 3.89 -5.81 12.11
N TRP A 143 5.14 -6.28 12.28
CA TRP A 143 5.83 -6.19 13.57
C TRP A 143 5.94 -4.73 14.04
N ALA A 144 6.27 -3.79 13.15
CA ALA A 144 6.37 -2.37 13.49
C ALA A 144 5.02 -1.81 13.98
N VAL A 145 3.91 -2.17 13.31
CA VAL A 145 2.55 -1.83 13.73
C VAL A 145 2.23 -2.40 15.12
N LEU A 146 2.46 -3.70 15.32
CA LEU A 146 2.13 -4.37 16.58
C LEU A 146 3.04 -3.91 17.73
N ARG A 147 4.31 -3.61 17.47
CA ARG A 147 5.24 -3.05 18.46
C ARG A 147 4.76 -1.70 18.99
N GLY A 148 4.16 -0.87 18.14
CA GLY A 148 3.52 0.39 18.56
C GLY A 148 2.39 0.17 19.58
N GLU A 149 1.85 -1.04 19.67
CA GLU A 149 0.82 -1.46 20.63
C GLU A 149 1.41 -2.26 21.81
N GLY A 150 2.72 -2.20 22.02
CA GLY A 150 3.41 -2.90 23.11
C GLY A 150 3.65 -4.40 22.88
N LYS A 151 3.36 -4.93 21.69
CA LYS A 151 3.55 -6.35 21.37
C LYS A 151 4.98 -6.67 20.95
N GLY A 152 5.50 -7.80 21.44
CA GLY A 152 6.85 -8.27 21.13
C GLY A 152 6.92 -9.15 19.87
N PHE A 153 8.10 -9.71 19.63
CA PHE A 153 8.32 -10.70 18.56
C PHE A 153 7.45 -11.96 18.73
N THR A 154 7.24 -12.41 19.97
CA THR A 154 6.42 -13.60 20.27
C THR A 154 4.95 -13.35 19.92
N ASP A 155 4.40 -12.23 20.37
CA ASP A 155 3.00 -11.85 20.09
C ASP A 155 2.75 -11.65 18.60
N THR A 156 3.74 -11.08 17.90
CA THR A 156 3.68 -10.93 16.44
C THR A 156 3.65 -12.28 15.74
N ALA A 157 4.47 -13.25 16.18
CA ALA A 157 4.45 -14.60 15.63
C ALA A 157 3.10 -15.29 15.87
N ASN A 158 2.56 -15.19 17.09
CA ASN A 158 1.25 -15.73 17.43
C ASN A 158 0.14 -15.12 16.55
N TYR A 159 0.15 -13.79 16.40
CA TYR A 159 -0.81 -13.08 15.57
C TYR A 159 -0.74 -13.48 14.09
N LEU A 160 0.46 -13.64 13.54
CA LEU A 160 0.66 -14.05 12.16
C LEU A 160 0.21 -15.49 11.89
N ASN A 161 0.25 -16.36 12.92
CA ASN A 161 -0.22 -17.73 12.84
C ASN A 161 -1.71 -17.90 13.10
N GLU A 162 -2.44 -16.87 13.53
CA GLU A 162 -3.88 -16.99 13.75
C GLU A 162 -4.57 -17.51 12.47
N GLY A 163 -5.45 -18.51 12.64
CA GLY A 163 -6.13 -19.18 11.53
C GLY A 163 -5.36 -20.37 10.94
N SER A 164 -4.06 -20.49 11.20
CA SER A 164 -3.26 -21.62 10.70
C SER A 164 -3.59 -22.93 11.42
N ARG A 165 -3.53 -24.03 10.66
CA ARG A 165 -3.64 -25.42 11.13
C ARG A 165 -2.29 -26.14 11.12
N LYS A 166 -1.23 -25.49 10.63
CA LYS A 166 0.12 -26.03 10.49
C LYS A 166 1.07 -25.38 11.50
N PRO A 167 2.24 -26.00 11.79
CA PRO A 167 3.34 -25.31 12.44
C PRO A 167 3.68 -24.04 11.64
N GLY A 168 3.58 -22.89 12.29
CA GLY A 168 3.72 -21.59 11.66
C GLY A 168 5.05 -20.90 11.97
N ILE A 169 5.10 -19.60 11.75
CA ILE A 169 6.27 -18.80 12.07
C ILE A 169 6.49 -18.71 13.58
N THR A 170 7.70 -18.37 14.02
CA THR A 170 8.09 -18.32 15.43
C THR A 170 8.65 -16.95 15.75
N ARG A 171 8.83 -16.65 17.04
CA ARG A 171 9.52 -15.44 17.51
C ARG A 171 10.84 -15.20 16.75
N ASP A 172 11.62 -16.25 16.52
CA ASP A 172 12.92 -16.14 15.85
C ASP A 172 12.80 -15.90 14.35
N HIS A 173 11.74 -16.42 13.70
CA HIS A 173 11.42 -16.07 12.31
C HIS A 173 11.13 -14.57 12.19
N VAL A 174 10.28 -14.03 13.06
CA VAL A 174 9.94 -12.59 13.08
C VAL A 174 11.19 -11.75 13.34
N ARG A 175 12.00 -12.09 14.35
CA ARG A 175 13.23 -11.36 14.67
C ARG A 175 14.20 -11.33 13.49
N ARG A 176 14.39 -12.45 12.79
CA ARG A 176 15.29 -12.52 11.63
C ARG A 176 14.77 -11.75 10.43
N ALA A 177 13.47 -11.80 10.16
CA ALA A 177 12.84 -11.00 9.10
C ALA A 177 13.06 -9.51 9.34
N VAL A 178 12.86 -9.06 10.59
CA VAL A 178 13.09 -7.66 10.99
C VAL A 178 14.55 -7.25 10.82
N LEU A 179 15.50 -8.06 11.28
CA LEU A 179 16.93 -7.78 11.12
C LEU A 179 17.37 -7.79 9.65
N ALA A 180 16.84 -8.71 8.85
CA ALA A 180 17.14 -8.80 7.43
C ALA A 180 16.65 -7.56 6.68
N HIS A 181 15.45 -7.07 7.00
CA HIS A 181 14.89 -5.87 6.38
C HIS A 181 15.61 -4.60 6.84
N ALA A 182 15.91 -4.46 8.14
CA ALA A 182 16.68 -3.32 8.67
C ALA A 182 18.05 -3.18 7.99
N LYS A 183 18.74 -4.30 7.73
CA LYS A 183 20.04 -4.31 7.05
C LYS A 183 19.96 -3.87 5.58
N VAL A 184 18.83 -4.11 4.91
CA VAL A 184 18.59 -3.58 3.55
C VAL A 184 18.40 -2.06 3.63
N ALA A 185 17.55 -1.60 4.55
CA ALA A 185 17.31 -0.17 4.76
C ALA A 185 18.58 0.59 5.15
N GLU A 186 19.46 0.02 5.99
CA GLU A 186 20.76 0.62 6.34
C GLU A 186 21.69 0.79 5.13
N ARG A 187 21.72 -0.21 4.23
CA ARG A 187 22.53 -0.15 3.01
C ARG A 187 22.02 0.89 2.03
N GLU A 188 20.72 1.04 1.91
CA GLU A 188 20.08 2.02 1.03
C GLU A 188 20.13 3.44 1.62
N ALA A 189 20.01 3.59 2.94
CA ALA A 189 20.18 4.87 3.63
C ALA A 189 21.63 5.38 3.62
N ALA A 190 22.62 4.48 3.60
CA ALA A 190 24.02 4.85 3.42
C ALA A 190 24.32 5.45 2.03
N SER A 191 23.47 5.21 1.02
CA SER A 191 23.56 5.90 -0.28
C SER A 191 22.79 7.22 -0.34
N GLU A 192 21.78 7.43 0.52
CA GLU A 192 20.94 8.64 0.51
C GLU A 192 20.45 8.99 1.93
N SER A 193 21.03 10.03 2.53
CA SER A 193 20.98 10.42 3.95
C SER A 193 19.59 10.76 4.56
N LEU A 194 18.49 10.57 3.85
CA LEU A 194 17.11 10.89 4.28
C LEU A 194 16.13 9.71 4.18
N MET A 195 16.57 8.52 3.77
CA MET A 195 15.68 7.45 3.31
C MET A 195 15.14 6.49 4.38
N PHE A 196 15.65 6.46 5.62
CA PHE A 196 15.19 5.46 6.60
C PHE A 196 13.71 5.67 7.02
N VAL A 197 13.29 6.93 7.17
CA VAL A 197 11.88 7.27 7.44
C VAL A 197 11.03 7.15 6.17
N GLY A 198 11.61 7.45 4.99
CA GLY A 198 10.91 7.35 3.70
C GLY A 198 10.63 5.92 3.22
N TYR A 199 11.49 4.96 3.56
CA TYR A 199 11.39 3.57 3.07
C TYR A 199 10.42 2.71 3.91
N ALA A 200 10.49 2.81 5.24
CA ALA A 200 9.68 1.99 6.13
C ALA A 200 8.28 2.55 6.40
N LEU A 201 8.08 3.88 6.28
CA LEU A 201 6.80 4.52 6.55
C LEU A 201 5.68 4.07 5.59
N PRO A 202 5.91 3.96 4.27
CA PRO A 202 4.91 3.39 3.36
C PRO A 202 4.51 1.99 3.79
N ASP A 203 5.46 1.07 3.98
CA ASP A 203 5.11 -0.31 4.33
C ASP A 203 4.42 -0.42 5.72
N TYR A 204 4.78 0.43 6.67
CA TYR A 204 4.09 0.56 7.95
C TYR A 204 2.62 0.98 7.77
N LEU A 205 2.37 2.06 7.02
CA LEU A 205 1.01 2.53 6.72
C LEU A 205 0.22 1.45 5.98
N ASN A 206 0.88 0.71 5.09
CA ASN A 206 0.32 -0.41 4.36
C ASN A 206 -0.17 -1.50 5.31
N ALA A 207 0.69 -1.96 6.21
CA ALA A 207 0.35 -2.99 7.19
C ALA A 207 -0.78 -2.54 8.12
N ARG A 208 -0.80 -1.26 8.53
CA ARG A 208 -1.88 -0.69 9.37
C ARG A 208 -3.23 -0.72 8.65
N ALA A 209 -3.27 -0.30 7.39
CA ALA A 209 -4.50 -0.33 6.59
C ALA A 209 -4.99 -1.75 6.30
N VAL A 210 -4.09 -2.68 5.92
CA VAL A 210 -4.46 -4.09 5.70
C VAL A 210 -5.01 -4.72 6.99
N ARG A 211 -4.42 -4.40 8.15
CA ARG A 211 -4.96 -4.87 9.44
C ARG A 211 -6.36 -4.32 9.71
N HIS A 212 -6.60 -3.04 9.47
CA HIS A 212 -7.93 -2.48 9.62
C HIS A 212 -8.93 -3.16 8.67
N MET A 213 -8.53 -3.47 7.44
CA MET A 213 -9.36 -4.25 6.51
C MET A 213 -9.68 -5.64 7.05
N LEU A 214 -8.74 -6.34 7.68
CA LEU A 214 -8.98 -7.62 8.34
C LEU A 214 -10.06 -7.50 9.43
N ASP A 215 -9.95 -6.49 10.29
CA ASP A 215 -10.89 -6.27 11.39
C ASP A 215 -12.30 -5.93 10.89
N GLN A 216 -12.41 -5.18 9.79
CA GLN A 216 -13.70 -4.92 9.12
C GLN A 216 -14.25 -6.16 8.43
N ALA A 217 -13.38 -6.95 7.79
CA ALA A 217 -13.78 -8.15 7.07
C ALA A 217 -14.36 -9.22 8.02
N LYS A 218 -13.79 -9.35 9.23
CA LYS A 218 -14.32 -10.22 10.30
C LYS A 218 -15.78 -9.90 10.67
N LYS A 219 -16.24 -8.67 10.45
CA LYS A 219 -17.61 -8.20 10.73
C LYS A 219 -18.55 -8.32 9.53
N SER A 220 -18.05 -8.66 8.35
CA SER A 220 -18.85 -8.70 7.12
C SER A 220 -19.55 -10.05 6.94
N PRO A 221 -20.90 -10.06 6.83
CA PRO A 221 -21.64 -11.30 6.53
C PRO A 221 -21.24 -11.94 5.21
N ARG A 222 -20.87 -11.14 4.20
CA ARG A 222 -20.49 -11.60 2.85
C ARG A 222 -19.15 -12.31 2.82
N LEU A 223 -18.30 -12.08 3.82
CA LEU A 223 -16.96 -12.66 3.93
C LEU A 223 -16.88 -13.72 5.03
N LYS A 224 -18.02 -14.07 5.63
CA LYS A 224 -18.09 -15.01 6.75
C LYS A 224 -17.52 -16.36 6.34
N GLY A 225 -16.62 -16.89 7.16
CA GLY A 225 -15.98 -18.19 6.94
C GLY A 225 -14.73 -18.16 6.06
N LEU A 226 -14.46 -17.07 5.34
CA LEU A 226 -13.21 -16.89 4.60
C LEU A 226 -12.07 -16.52 5.56
N LYS A 227 -10.87 -17.05 5.30
CA LYS A 227 -9.64 -16.81 6.07
C LYS A 227 -8.45 -16.62 5.14
N GLY A 228 -7.35 -16.11 5.69
CA GLY A 228 -6.07 -15.96 5.01
C GLY A 228 -6.18 -15.39 3.58
N SER A 229 -5.54 -16.04 2.60
CA SER A 229 -5.56 -15.60 1.21
C SER A 229 -6.97 -15.58 0.59
N ALA A 230 -7.83 -16.52 0.99
CA ALA A 230 -9.21 -16.57 0.47
C ALA A 230 -10.03 -15.36 0.95
N LEU A 231 -9.79 -14.86 2.16
CA LEU A 231 -10.41 -13.64 2.65
C LEU A 231 -9.95 -12.41 1.85
N ALA A 232 -8.64 -12.28 1.59
CA ALA A 232 -8.09 -11.17 0.81
C ALA A 232 -8.68 -11.14 -0.61
N ARG A 233 -8.72 -12.29 -1.30
CA ARG A 233 -9.36 -12.42 -2.61
C ARG A 233 -10.87 -12.19 -2.55
N GLY A 234 -11.54 -12.65 -1.49
CA GLY A 234 -12.95 -12.38 -1.24
C GLY A 234 -13.26 -10.90 -1.10
N ILE A 235 -12.40 -10.12 -0.44
CA ILE A 235 -12.52 -8.65 -0.38
C ILE A 235 -12.42 -8.06 -1.79
N ALA A 236 -11.39 -8.44 -2.55
CA ALA A 236 -11.18 -7.92 -3.90
C ALA A 236 -12.30 -8.28 -4.90
N ALA A 237 -12.95 -9.43 -4.70
CA ALA A 237 -14.07 -9.87 -5.53
C ALA A 237 -15.39 -9.16 -5.18
N ASN A 238 -15.59 -8.80 -3.91
CA ASN A 238 -16.87 -8.25 -3.43
C ASN A 238 -16.88 -6.72 -3.26
N TYR A 239 -15.70 -6.09 -3.23
CA TYR A 239 -15.53 -4.67 -2.95
C TYR A 239 -14.44 -4.07 -3.82
N ASP A 240 -14.47 -2.76 -3.95
CA ASP A 240 -13.32 -2.02 -4.46
C ASP A 240 -12.16 -2.11 -3.48
N PHE A 241 -11.18 -2.97 -3.79
CA PHE A 241 -10.04 -3.21 -2.92
C PHE A 241 -9.24 -1.93 -2.65
N GLN A 242 -9.05 -1.10 -3.68
CA GLN A 242 -8.29 0.15 -3.55
C GLN A 242 -9.04 1.15 -2.67
N GLU A 243 -10.34 1.33 -2.89
CA GLU A 243 -11.16 2.22 -2.06
C GLU A 243 -11.17 1.76 -0.59
N LYS A 244 -11.34 0.46 -0.34
CA LYS A 244 -11.30 -0.12 1.01
C LYS A 244 -9.95 0.13 1.68
N PHE A 245 -8.89 -0.02 0.91
CA PHE A 245 -7.53 0.20 1.36
C PHE A 245 -7.27 1.68 1.69
N ASP A 246 -7.64 2.60 0.81
CA ASP A 246 -7.47 4.04 1.01
C ASP A 246 -8.31 4.58 2.16
N ARG A 247 -9.53 4.07 2.33
CA ARG A 247 -10.37 4.41 3.48
C ARG A 247 -9.75 3.91 4.79
N ALA A 248 -9.16 2.71 4.78
CA ALA A 248 -8.45 2.17 5.94
C ALA A 248 -7.20 3.00 6.28
N LEU A 249 -6.47 3.51 5.28
CA LEU A 249 -5.36 4.45 5.50
C LEU A 249 -5.81 5.75 6.17
N GLN A 250 -6.93 6.33 5.71
CA GLN A 250 -7.45 7.59 6.26
C GLN A 250 -7.88 7.44 7.73
N LEU A 251 -8.56 6.34 8.06
CA LEU A 251 -9.00 6.05 9.43
C LEU A 251 -7.83 5.73 10.35
N GLY A 252 -6.74 5.15 9.82
CA GLY A 252 -5.52 4.88 10.56
C GLY A 252 -4.75 6.15 10.96
N ASN A 253 -4.91 7.28 10.28
CA ASN A 253 -4.18 8.51 10.61
C ASN A 253 -4.94 9.42 11.60
N GLY A 254 -6.16 9.06 11.99
CA GLY A 254 -7.04 9.85 12.87
C GLY A 254 -7.10 9.39 14.32
N SER A 255 -6.20 8.50 14.76
CA SER A 255 -6.13 7.95 16.12
C SER A 255 -4.71 7.96 16.66
#